data_AF-A0A352R2X4-F1
#
_entry.id   AF-A0A352R2X4-F1
#
_cell.length_a   1.000
_cell.length_b   1.000
_cell.length_c   1.000
_cell.angle_alpha   90.00
_cell.angle_beta   90.00
_cell.angle_gamma   90.00
#
_symmetry.space_group_name_H-M   'P 1'
#
loop_
_entity.id
_entity.type
_entity.pdbx_description
1 polymer ?
#
loop_
_entity_poly.entity_id
_entity_poly.type
_entity_poly.pdbx_seq_one_letter_code
_entity_poly.pdbx_strand_id
1 'polypeptide(L)'
;QLDTLLHLSHFTDHLLLLTAPFGAGKSYFAEQFLLAQPADTCVVHIDLEHTTSLEDLLKIIFSSLPEASTSQQEITEPIGYLRHFSATLAAHDQVFLMVIDNAHCLTDSALELLATIVTEADPADACPHIVLMAEPELAKRISTPTFAELRQERYYQFSLAPFTQSDSRAYLRQLLDGLGLPGDAAIHDGQLDQLHQAAQGVPGYVDMLFRQALRQGNLEQKTGWPWWHIAAISLMAAALVSLWWFTQPLTNLVADEELPAVLEQQSVAALEQPVPQPLPALEPLLLSPEPTYQSFQPQEVAIDESAIPQVEDLVDLQHQQQIDQLMAQSQDLQAQLQEVGQILDNSAILKTKVKVDQDKSVQPDSHKQTLAPAPQEFLNLPTNFFTLQLLGARYETTAKQFIERLPDLNLPIYLLQSQRDGEPWFVVLVGGFATQKDASNALSSLPRKLRDQEPWIRPIEALQQRLVNKMNAGGE
;
A
#
# COMPACT_ATOMS: atom_id res chain seq x y z
N GLN A 1 6.85 7.67 -0.74
CA GLN A 1 5.50 7.32 -0.25
C GLN A 1 4.98 8.38 0.70
N LEU A 2 5.75 8.74 1.74
CA LEU A 2 5.41 9.83 2.66
C LEU A 2 5.16 11.17 1.95
N ASP A 3 6.10 11.61 1.10
CA ASP A 3 5.96 12.87 0.33
C ASP A 3 4.71 12.90 -0.55
N THR A 4 4.35 11.76 -1.13
CA THR A 4 3.13 11.62 -1.95
C THR A 4 1.89 11.80 -1.09
N LEU A 5 1.86 11.19 0.10
CA LEU A 5 0.72 11.28 1.00
C LEU A 5 0.60 12.68 1.62
N LEU A 6 1.72 13.32 1.97
CA LEU A 6 1.78 14.73 2.39
C LEU A 6 1.26 15.66 1.29
N HIS A 7 1.71 15.48 0.06
CA HIS A 7 1.22 16.30 -1.04
C HIS A 7 -0.30 16.13 -1.21
N LEU A 8 -0.80 14.89 -1.27
CA LEU A 8 -2.22 14.66 -1.48
C LEU A 8 -3.07 15.12 -0.29
N SER A 9 -2.59 14.98 0.94
CA SER A 9 -3.32 15.42 2.13
C SER A 9 -3.49 16.93 2.21
N HIS A 10 -2.80 17.71 1.37
CA HIS A 10 -2.92 19.17 1.30
C HIS A 10 -3.65 19.69 0.06
N PHE A 11 -3.68 18.91 -1.02
CA PHE A 11 -4.18 19.38 -2.32
C PHE A 11 -5.42 18.65 -2.82
N THR A 12 -5.88 17.61 -2.13
CA THR A 12 -7.09 16.88 -2.54
C THR A 12 -8.16 16.95 -1.47
N ASP A 13 -9.38 17.28 -1.89
CA ASP A 13 -10.60 17.17 -1.08
C ASP A 13 -11.11 15.72 -1.00
N HIS A 14 -10.28 14.75 -1.37
CA HIS A 14 -10.65 13.34 -1.43
C HIS A 14 -10.22 12.66 -0.13
N LEU A 15 -10.98 11.64 0.27
CA LEU A 15 -10.60 10.79 1.40
C LEU A 15 -9.34 9.99 1.04
N LEU A 16 -8.32 10.03 1.88
CA LEU A 16 -7.09 9.26 1.67
C LEU A 16 -7.13 7.99 2.52
N LEU A 17 -6.99 6.82 1.91
CA LEU A 17 -6.97 5.53 2.59
C LEU A 17 -5.58 4.92 2.49
N LEU A 18 -4.83 4.94 3.58
CA LEU A 18 -3.57 4.22 3.71
C LEU A 18 -3.82 2.83 4.29
N THR A 19 -3.55 1.80 3.48
CA THR A 19 -3.67 0.40 3.87
C THR A 19 -2.31 -0.24 4.07
N ALA A 20 -2.15 -0.98 5.16
CA ALA A 20 -0.93 -1.73 5.42
C ALA A 20 -1.24 -2.96 6.28
N PRO A 21 -0.64 -4.14 5.99
CA PRO A 21 -0.79 -5.29 6.86
C PRO A 21 -0.14 -5.05 8.23
N PHE A 22 -0.53 -5.85 9.23
CA PHE A 22 0.07 -5.77 10.56
C PHE A 22 1.60 -5.87 10.50
N GLY A 23 2.29 -5.02 11.25
CA GLY A 23 3.76 -4.96 11.27
C GLY A 23 4.40 -4.27 10.06
N ALA A 24 3.63 -3.71 9.13
CA ALA A 24 4.19 -2.96 8.00
C ALA A 24 4.81 -1.59 8.36
N GLY A 25 4.79 -1.20 9.64
CA GLY A 25 5.28 0.11 10.09
C GLY A 25 4.25 1.24 9.94
N LYS A 26 2.95 0.92 9.89
CA LYS A 26 1.85 1.89 9.74
C LYS A 26 1.90 3.00 10.79
N SER A 27 2.06 2.66 12.07
CA SER A 27 2.11 3.66 13.16
C SER A 27 3.36 4.54 13.08
N TYR A 28 4.52 3.98 12.69
CA TYR A 28 5.72 4.78 12.44
C TYR A 28 5.50 5.74 11.25
N PHE A 29 4.86 5.26 10.18
CA PHE A 29 4.49 6.10 9.06
C PHE A 29 3.52 7.21 9.48
N ALA A 30 2.53 6.90 10.32
CA ALA A 30 1.59 7.86 10.88
C ALA A 30 2.31 8.95 11.67
N GLU A 31 3.21 8.55 12.58
CA GLU A 31 4.02 9.48 13.38
C GLU A 31 4.86 10.40 12.48
N GLN A 32 5.60 9.85 11.51
CA GLN A 32 6.39 10.65 10.57
C GLN A 32 5.50 11.58 9.72
N PHE A 33 4.32 11.12 9.34
CA PHE A 33 3.34 11.93 8.61
C PHE A 33 2.80 13.09 9.44
N LEU A 34 2.51 12.88 10.73
CA LEU A 34 2.06 13.93 11.65
C LEU A 34 3.18 14.95 11.92
N LEU A 35 4.42 14.48 12.09
CA LEU A 35 5.59 15.34 12.33
C LEU A 35 5.98 16.19 11.11
N ALA A 36 5.73 15.68 9.91
CA ALA A 36 6.07 16.36 8.66
C ALA A 36 4.98 17.34 8.18
N GLN A 37 3.88 17.52 8.93
CA GLN A 37 2.84 18.48 8.55
C GLN A 37 3.36 19.91 8.62
N PRO A 38 3.01 20.76 7.64
CA PRO A 38 3.37 22.17 7.67
C PRO A 38 2.63 22.92 8.79
N ALA A 39 3.19 24.06 9.21
CA ALA A 39 2.75 24.80 10.40
C ALA A 39 1.37 25.46 10.27
N ASP A 40 0.86 25.58 9.04
CA ASP A 40 -0.47 26.04 8.65
C ASP A 40 -1.54 24.93 8.73
N THR A 41 -1.18 23.73 9.20
CA THR A 41 -2.12 22.61 9.30
C THR A 41 -2.64 22.42 10.72
N CYS A 42 -3.96 22.48 10.89
CA CYS A 42 -4.61 22.05 12.13
C CYS A 42 -4.85 20.55 12.06
N VAL A 43 -4.08 19.78 12.82
CA VAL A 43 -4.13 18.31 12.79
C VAL A 43 -4.89 17.77 13.99
N VAL A 44 -5.91 16.95 13.74
CA VAL A 44 -6.58 16.13 14.74
C VAL A 44 -6.23 14.67 14.49
N HIS A 45 -5.49 14.07 15.41
CA HIS A 45 -5.11 12.65 15.35
C HIS A 45 -5.99 11.83 16.29
N ILE A 46 -6.59 10.78 15.74
CA ILE A 46 -7.50 9.87 16.44
C ILE A 46 -6.94 8.46 16.30
N ASP A 47 -6.58 7.85 17.43
CA ASP A 47 -6.17 6.45 17.48
C ASP A 47 -7.32 5.60 18.05
N LEU A 48 -7.72 4.56 17.30
CA LEU A 48 -8.84 3.70 17.65
C LEU A 48 -8.33 2.34 18.14
N GLU A 49 -8.62 2.00 19.40
CA GLU A 49 -8.26 0.69 19.97
C GLU A 49 -9.38 -0.35 19.85
N HIS A 50 -10.62 0.10 19.76
CA HIS A 50 -11.82 -0.72 19.81
C HIS A 50 -12.86 -0.29 18.78
N THR A 51 -13.82 -1.17 18.51
CA THR A 51 -14.92 -0.86 17.59
C THR A 51 -15.64 0.41 18.03
N THR A 52 -15.58 1.45 17.20
CA THR A 52 -16.04 2.79 17.55
C THR A 52 -17.30 3.12 16.76
N SER A 53 -18.36 3.47 17.49
CA SER A 53 -19.64 3.88 16.92
C SER A 53 -19.61 5.31 16.40
N LEU A 54 -20.66 5.72 15.66
CA LEU A 54 -20.80 7.10 15.19
C LEU A 54 -20.77 8.11 16.35
N GLU A 55 -21.53 7.84 17.42
CA GLU A 55 -21.60 8.73 18.57
C GLU A 55 -20.26 8.87 19.29
N ASP A 56 -19.53 7.76 19.42
CA ASP A 56 -18.23 7.75 20.09
C ASP A 56 -17.16 8.44 19.24
N LEU A 57 -17.17 8.21 17.92
CA LEU A 57 -16.30 8.94 16.99
C LEU A 57 -16.53 10.44 17.09
N LEU A 58 -17.78 10.89 17.09
CA LEU A 58 -18.11 12.31 17.23
C LEU A 58 -17.63 12.88 18.58
N LYS A 59 -17.84 12.16 19.69
CA LYS A 59 -17.32 12.58 21.00
C LYS A 59 -15.80 12.74 20.98
N ILE A 60 -15.07 11.82 20.36
CA ILE A 60 -13.60 11.86 20.25
C ILE A 60 -13.16 13.03 19.36
N ILE A 61 -13.82 13.26 18.23
CA ILE A 61 -13.52 14.39 17.35
C ILE A 61 -13.73 15.71 18.10
N PHE A 62 -14.89 15.89 18.74
CA PHE A 62 -15.22 17.15 19.43
C PHE A 62 -14.36 17.41 20.67
N SER A 63 -13.91 16.37 21.38
CA SER A 63 -12.99 16.53 22.51
C SER A 63 -11.56 16.86 22.05
N SER A 64 -11.19 16.51 20.82
CA SER A 64 -9.87 16.75 20.24
C SER A 64 -9.76 18.12 19.56
N LEU A 65 -10.86 18.84 19.39
CA LEU A 65 -10.89 20.17 18.79
C LEU A 65 -10.56 21.27 19.82
N PRO A 66 -9.91 22.38 19.40
CA PRO A 66 -9.58 23.48 20.32
C PRO A 66 -10.83 24.14 20.93
N GLU A 67 -10.81 24.36 22.26
CA GLU A 67 -11.93 24.85 23.09
C GLU A 67 -12.59 26.17 22.63
N ALA A 68 -11.91 26.99 21.81
CA ALA A 68 -12.41 28.28 21.33
C ALA A 68 -13.60 28.18 20.37
N SER A 69 -14.00 26.98 19.98
CA SER A 69 -14.96 26.73 18.90
C SER A 69 -16.33 26.23 19.39
N THR A 70 -16.44 25.83 20.66
CA THR A 70 -17.59 25.07 21.17
C THR A 70 -18.45 25.92 22.09
N SER A 71 -19.32 26.77 21.54
CA SER A 71 -20.49 27.19 22.30
C SER A 71 -21.38 25.97 22.48
N GLN A 72 -21.62 25.56 23.72
CA GLN A 72 -22.39 24.37 24.15
C GLN A 72 -23.88 24.36 23.72
N GLN A 73 -24.28 25.15 22.72
CA GLN A 73 -25.59 25.02 22.10
C GLN A 73 -25.55 23.83 21.17
N GLU A 74 -26.17 22.74 21.62
CA GLU A 74 -26.55 21.52 20.90
C GLU A 74 -26.01 21.49 19.47
N ILE A 75 -24.90 20.76 19.26
CA ILE A 75 -24.42 20.38 17.94
C ILE A 75 -25.50 19.49 17.33
N THR A 76 -26.53 20.13 16.79
CA THR A 76 -27.71 19.51 16.19
C THR A 76 -27.34 18.92 14.83
N GLU A 77 -26.28 19.45 14.21
CA GLU A 77 -25.68 18.94 12.97
C GLU A 77 -24.15 18.83 13.08
N PRO A 78 -23.61 17.65 13.44
CA PRO A 78 -22.16 17.42 13.57
C PRO A 78 -21.36 17.70 12.30
N ILE A 79 -21.93 17.35 11.14
CA ILE A 79 -21.32 17.53 9.82
C ILE A 79 -21.16 19.02 9.51
N GLY A 80 -22.22 19.80 9.71
CA GLY A 80 -22.22 21.25 9.48
C GLY A 80 -21.19 21.97 10.35
N TYR A 81 -21.03 21.55 11.60
CA TYR A 81 -20.01 22.11 12.48
C TYR A 81 -18.58 21.83 11.98
N LEU A 82 -18.26 20.59 11.61
CA LEU A 82 -16.91 20.23 11.14
C LEU A 82 -16.55 20.97 9.85
N ARG A 83 -17.53 21.20 8.97
CA ARG A 83 -17.36 22.02 7.77
C ARG A 83 -17.18 23.49 8.09
N HIS A 84 -18.00 24.06 8.96
CA HIS A 84 -17.86 25.45 9.39
C HIS A 84 -16.49 25.70 10.03
N PHE A 85 -16.02 24.75 10.84
CA PHE A 85 -14.68 24.78 11.42
C PHE A 85 -13.59 24.74 10.34
N SER A 86 -13.71 23.85 9.35
CA SER A 86 -12.78 23.83 8.22
C SER A 86 -12.79 25.14 7.42
N ALA A 87 -13.96 25.70 7.13
CA ALA A 87 -14.11 27.00 6.45
C ALA A 87 -13.48 28.15 7.23
N THR A 88 -13.58 28.12 8.56
CA THR A 88 -12.96 29.12 9.43
C THR A 88 -11.43 29.03 9.38
N LEU A 89 -10.88 27.81 9.33
CA LEU A 89 -9.43 27.60 9.17
C LEU A 89 -8.96 28.00 7.77
N ALA A 90 -9.70 27.64 6.73
CA ALA A 90 -9.38 28.02 5.35
C ALA A 90 -9.37 29.55 5.14
N ALA A 91 -10.22 30.30 5.86
CA ALA A 91 -10.18 31.76 5.85
C ALA A 91 -8.86 32.36 6.40
N HIS A 92 -8.10 31.57 7.16
CA HIS A 92 -6.77 31.91 7.69
C HIS A 92 -5.63 31.22 6.94
N ASP A 93 -5.90 30.70 5.74
CA ASP A 93 -4.93 29.93 4.93
C ASP A 93 -4.43 28.67 5.67
N GLN A 94 -5.29 28.09 6.52
CA GLN A 94 -5.00 26.86 7.27
C GLN A 94 -5.83 25.68 6.77
N VAL A 95 -5.24 24.49 6.78
CA VAL A 95 -5.90 23.23 6.38
C VAL A 95 -6.33 22.47 7.63
N PHE A 96 -7.59 22.02 7.66
CA PHE A 96 -8.06 21.11 8.70
C PHE A 96 -7.83 19.65 8.28
N LEU A 97 -6.91 18.97 8.96
CA LEU A 97 -6.54 17.58 8.68
C LEU A 97 -6.96 16.65 9.81
N MET A 98 -7.78 15.66 9.50
CA MET A 98 -8.16 14.59 10.42
C MET A 98 -7.43 13.30 10.02
N VAL A 99 -6.63 12.76 10.94
CA VAL A 99 -5.91 11.50 10.76
C VAL A 99 -6.48 10.47 11.71
N ILE A 100 -7.10 9.42 11.16
CA ILE A 100 -7.71 8.34 11.94
C ILE A 100 -6.85 7.09 11.77
N ASP A 101 -6.07 6.76 12.81
CA ASP A 101 -5.36 5.48 12.89
C ASP A 101 -6.32 4.36 13.31
N ASN A 102 -6.00 3.15 12.88
CA ASN A 102 -6.80 1.95 13.11
C ASN A 102 -8.27 2.10 12.66
N ALA A 103 -8.50 2.77 11.53
CA ALA A 103 -9.84 3.04 10.98
C ALA A 103 -10.65 1.77 10.62
N HIS A 104 -10.04 0.59 10.63
CA HIS A 104 -10.74 -0.69 10.52
C HIS A 104 -11.69 -0.96 11.69
N CYS A 105 -11.47 -0.30 12.84
CA CYS A 105 -12.34 -0.33 14.01
C CYS A 105 -13.63 0.50 13.86
N LEU A 106 -13.77 1.31 12.80
CA LEU A 106 -14.98 2.11 12.61
C LEU A 106 -16.19 1.24 12.22
N THR A 107 -17.36 1.53 12.77
CA THR A 107 -18.62 0.92 12.29
C THR A 107 -19.04 1.47 10.92
N ASP A 108 -20.00 0.82 10.25
CA ASP A 108 -20.44 1.24 8.91
C ASP A 108 -21.03 2.65 8.97
N SER A 109 -21.86 2.92 9.98
CA SER A 109 -22.45 4.25 10.20
C SER A 109 -21.39 5.33 10.46
N ALA A 110 -20.27 5.01 11.12
CA ALA A 110 -19.20 5.96 11.34
C ALA A 110 -18.42 6.27 10.05
N LEU A 111 -18.17 5.25 9.22
CA LEU A 111 -17.57 5.44 7.89
C LEU A 111 -18.47 6.23 6.95
N GLU A 112 -19.79 5.97 6.98
CA GLU A 112 -20.78 6.74 6.23
C GLU A 112 -20.73 8.22 6.63
N LEU A 113 -20.70 8.55 7.92
CA LEU A 113 -20.57 9.94 8.36
C LEU A 113 -19.32 10.63 7.79
N LEU A 114 -18.16 9.95 7.81
CA LEU A 114 -16.92 10.50 7.22
C LEU A 114 -17.05 10.67 5.69
N ALA A 115 -17.74 9.75 5.02
CA ALA A 115 -18.03 9.84 3.59
C ALA A 115 -18.95 11.02 3.27
N THR A 116 -20.01 11.21 4.05
CA THR A 116 -20.98 12.29 3.89
C THR A 116 -20.31 13.64 4.09
N ILE A 117 -19.43 13.77 5.09
CA ILE A 117 -18.64 14.99 5.34
C ILE A 117 -17.89 15.44 4.08
N VAL A 118 -17.23 14.50 3.39
CA VAL A 118 -16.46 14.76 2.17
C VAL A 118 -17.36 14.91 0.92
N THR A 119 -18.50 14.22 0.88
CA THR A 119 -19.32 14.10 -0.34
C THR A 119 -20.31 15.25 -0.55
N GLU A 120 -20.98 15.73 0.49
CA GLU A 120 -21.97 16.82 0.34
C GLU A 120 -21.34 18.21 0.39
N ALA A 121 -20.02 18.30 0.22
CA ALA A 121 -19.36 19.58 0.14
C ALA A 121 -19.58 20.22 -1.23
N ASP A 122 -20.03 21.47 -1.24
CA ASP A 122 -19.98 22.29 -2.44
C ASP A 122 -18.50 22.58 -2.77
N PRO A 123 -18.11 22.62 -4.05
CA PRO A 123 -16.72 22.87 -4.47
C PRO A 123 -16.18 24.26 -4.08
N ALA A 124 -17.00 25.10 -3.45
CA ALA A 124 -16.64 26.41 -2.91
C ALA A 124 -16.41 26.41 -1.39
N ASP A 125 -16.87 25.38 -0.67
CA ASP A 125 -16.73 25.28 0.79
C ASP A 125 -15.50 24.46 1.17
N ALA A 126 -14.74 24.95 2.15
CA ALA A 126 -13.59 24.22 2.64
C ALA A 126 -14.05 22.97 3.42
N CYS A 127 -13.48 21.83 3.05
CA CYS A 127 -13.78 20.52 3.63
C CYS A 127 -12.68 20.12 4.60
N PRO A 128 -12.96 19.31 5.63
CA PRO A 128 -11.89 18.64 6.35
C PRO A 128 -11.20 17.63 5.43
N HIS A 129 -9.87 17.62 5.44
CA HIS A 129 -9.08 16.61 4.77
C HIS A 129 -9.00 15.38 5.68
N ILE A 130 -9.35 14.19 5.17
CA ILE A 130 -9.45 12.98 6.00
C ILE A 130 -8.46 11.93 5.50
N VAL A 131 -7.59 11.47 6.39
CA VAL A 131 -6.64 10.37 6.18
C VAL A 131 -7.03 9.21 7.08
N LEU A 132 -7.45 8.10 6.49
CA LEU A 132 -7.72 6.84 7.17
C LEU A 132 -6.51 5.93 7.07
N MET A 133 -5.97 5.50 8.21
CA MET A 133 -4.94 4.46 8.26
C MET A 133 -5.55 3.16 8.76
N ALA A 134 -5.48 2.11 7.95
CA ALA A 134 -6.22 0.88 8.22
C ALA A 134 -5.50 -0.37 7.72
N GLU A 135 -6.06 -1.51 8.11
CA GLU A 135 -5.69 -2.78 7.52
C GLU A 135 -6.32 -2.94 6.12
N PRO A 136 -5.79 -3.83 5.25
CA PRO A 136 -6.30 -4.03 3.89
C PRO A 136 -7.77 -4.47 3.83
N GLU A 137 -8.32 -4.98 4.94
CA GLU A 137 -9.73 -5.37 5.05
C GLU A 137 -10.69 -4.18 4.90
N LEU A 138 -10.29 -2.99 5.39
CA LEU A 138 -11.13 -1.80 5.27
C LEU A 138 -11.30 -1.38 3.81
N ALA A 139 -10.25 -1.51 2.97
CA ALA A 139 -10.37 -1.23 1.54
C ALA A 139 -11.39 -2.17 0.86
N LYS A 140 -11.41 -3.45 1.24
CA LYS A 140 -12.44 -4.39 0.77
C LYS A 140 -13.83 -3.96 1.25
N ARG A 141 -13.96 -3.55 2.51
CA ARG A 141 -15.23 -3.10 3.09
C ARG A 141 -15.77 -1.86 2.40
N ILE A 142 -14.95 -0.83 2.16
CA ILE A 142 -15.33 0.39 1.42
C ILE A 142 -15.71 0.07 -0.04
N SER A 143 -15.17 -1.00 -0.63
CA SER A 143 -15.58 -1.42 -1.99
C SER A 143 -16.98 -2.06 -2.07
N THR A 144 -17.63 -2.35 -0.94
CA THR A 144 -18.97 -2.99 -0.86
C THR A 144 -20.09 -2.04 -1.31
N PRO A 145 -21.23 -2.55 -1.88
CA PRO A 145 -22.41 -1.77 -2.30
C PRO A 145 -22.88 -0.67 -1.34
N THR A 146 -22.78 -0.90 -0.02
CA THR A 146 -23.19 0.02 1.05
C THR A 146 -22.52 1.41 0.93
N PHE A 147 -21.24 1.46 0.56
CA PHE A 147 -20.47 2.70 0.45
C PHE A 147 -20.42 3.23 -0.99
N ALA A 148 -21.57 3.26 -1.68
CA ALA A 148 -21.64 3.70 -3.07
C ALA A 148 -21.13 5.13 -3.30
N GLU A 149 -21.33 6.00 -2.31
CA GLU A 149 -20.90 7.40 -2.34
C GLU A 149 -19.37 7.55 -2.36
N LEU A 150 -18.65 6.75 -1.56
CA LEU A 150 -17.17 6.72 -1.58
C LEU A 150 -16.64 6.13 -2.89
N ARG A 151 -17.33 5.16 -3.48
CA ARG A 151 -16.88 4.46 -4.70
C ARG A 151 -16.86 5.32 -5.97
N GLN A 152 -17.53 6.48 -5.99
CA GLN A 152 -17.49 7.42 -7.12
C GLN A 152 -16.18 8.23 -7.16
N GLU A 153 -15.04 7.55 -7.04
CA GLU A 153 -13.68 8.12 -7.12
C GLU A 153 -13.35 9.17 -6.04
N ARG A 154 -14.14 9.24 -4.96
CA ARG A 154 -13.94 10.21 -3.86
C ARG A 154 -12.95 9.75 -2.78
N TYR A 155 -12.26 8.63 -2.99
CA TYR A 155 -11.12 8.25 -2.16
C TYR A 155 -9.93 7.74 -2.98
N TYR A 156 -8.72 8.01 -2.46
CA TYR A 156 -7.47 7.46 -2.98
C TYR A 156 -6.92 6.39 -2.04
N GLN A 157 -6.68 5.19 -2.57
CA GLN A 157 -6.04 4.13 -1.80
C GLN A 157 -4.51 4.12 -2.02
N PHE A 158 -3.78 4.16 -0.92
CA PHE A 158 -2.35 3.90 -0.83
C PHE A 158 -2.12 2.58 -0.12
N SER A 159 -1.15 1.80 -0.58
CA SER A 159 -0.71 0.60 0.13
C SER A 159 0.76 0.74 0.48
N LEU A 160 1.10 0.56 1.77
CA LEU A 160 2.49 0.48 2.19
C LEU A 160 3.07 -0.83 1.65
N ALA A 161 4.07 -0.69 0.77
CA ALA A 161 4.76 -1.84 0.20
C ALA A 161 5.75 -2.40 1.22
N PRO A 162 5.93 -3.73 1.29
CA PRO A 162 7.04 -4.31 2.02
C PRO A 162 8.38 -3.73 1.54
N PHE A 163 9.37 -3.70 2.42
CA PHE A 163 10.72 -3.29 2.08
C PHE A 163 11.29 -4.18 0.98
N THR A 164 12.03 -3.57 0.06
CA THR A 164 12.88 -4.34 -0.84
C THR A 164 14.05 -4.94 -0.05
N GLN A 165 14.79 -5.85 -0.67
CA GLN A 165 16.00 -6.41 -0.09
C GLN A 165 17.02 -5.32 0.26
N SER A 166 17.20 -4.32 -0.62
CA SER A 166 18.07 -3.17 -0.37
C SER A 166 17.58 -2.31 0.79
N ASP A 167 16.28 -2.05 0.88
CA ASP A 167 15.71 -1.24 1.96
C ASP A 167 15.85 -1.96 3.31
N SER A 168 15.63 -3.28 3.32
CA SER A 168 15.80 -4.10 4.52
C SER A 168 17.24 -4.10 5.01
N ARG A 169 18.23 -4.19 4.10
CA ARG A 169 19.65 -4.06 4.45
C ARG A 169 19.96 -2.68 5.03
N ALA A 170 19.51 -1.61 4.38
CA ALA A 170 19.74 -0.25 4.85
C ALA A 170 19.12 -0.02 6.23
N TYR A 171 17.89 -0.47 6.43
CA TYR A 171 17.18 -0.42 7.70
C TYR A 171 17.92 -1.18 8.81
N LEU A 172 18.32 -2.43 8.55
CA LEU A 172 19.06 -3.25 9.52
C LEU A 172 20.43 -2.66 9.87
N ARG A 173 21.14 -2.07 8.89
CA ARG A 173 22.40 -1.36 9.16
C ARG A 173 22.18 -0.15 10.05
N GLN A 174 21.14 0.65 9.78
CA GLN A 174 20.78 1.78 10.63
C GLN A 174 20.44 1.34 12.07
N LEU A 175 19.77 0.20 12.24
CA LEU A 175 19.51 -0.39 13.56
C LEU A 175 20.81 -0.82 14.27
N LEU A 176 21.76 -1.43 13.55
CA LEU A 176 23.08 -1.80 14.09
C LEU A 176 23.89 -0.58 14.53
N ASP A 177 23.93 0.44 13.69
CA ASP A 177 24.63 1.69 13.98
C ASP A 177 24.03 2.38 15.22
N GLY A 178 22.70 2.36 15.35
CA GLY A 178 22.00 2.85 16.56
C GLY A 178 22.32 2.07 17.83
N LEU A 179 22.75 0.81 17.70
CA LEU A 179 23.23 -0.02 18.81
C LEU A 179 24.75 0.15 19.07
N GLY A 180 25.43 1.00 18.30
CA GLY A 180 26.88 1.21 18.39
C GLY A 180 27.72 0.04 17.86
N LEU A 181 27.11 -0.86 17.08
CA LEU A 181 27.81 -1.95 16.41
C LEU A 181 28.24 -1.48 15.02
N PRO A 182 29.46 -1.80 14.56
CA PRO A 182 29.91 -1.39 13.23
C PRO A 182 29.10 -2.14 12.16
N GLY A 183 28.12 -1.46 11.53
CA GLY A 183 27.14 -2.06 10.63
C GLY A 183 27.72 -2.89 9.48
N ASP A 184 28.87 -2.48 8.92
CA ASP A 184 29.53 -3.18 7.80
C ASP A 184 30.56 -4.24 8.23
N ALA A 185 31.00 -4.24 9.49
CA ALA A 185 32.05 -5.17 9.97
C ALA A 185 31.49 -6.34 10.78
N ALA A 186 30.31 -6.19 11.37
CA ALA A 186 29.73 -7.19 12.27
C ALA A 186 28.83 -8.23 11.57
N ILE A 187 28.14 -7.86 10.48
CA ILE A 187 27.12 -8.72 9.86
C ILE A 187 27.27 -8.69 8.33
N HIS A 188 27.34 -9.87 7.72
CA HIS A 188 27.48 -10.00 6.27
C HIS A 188 26.13 -9.81 5.56
N ASP A 189 26.12 -9.19 4.39
CA ASP A 189 24.92 -8.93 3.58
C ASP A 189 24.06 -10.18 3.36
N GLY A 190 24.68 -11.35 3.23
CA GLY A 190 24.00 -12.63 3.10
C GLY A 190 23.15 -13.03 4.32
N GLN A 191 23.52 -12.63 5.54
CA GLN A 191 22.68 -12.84 6.74
C GLN A 191 21.52 -11.84 6.76
N LEU A 192 21.76 -10.59 6.35
CA LEU A 192 20.70 -9.58 6.22
C LEU A 192 19.66 -10.00 5.16
N ASP A 193 20.11 -10.65 4.09
CA ASP A 193 19.25 -11.21 3.05
C ASP A 193 18.39 -12.37 3.55
N GLN A 194 18.97 -13.25 4.38
CA GLN A 194 18.21 -14.34 5.01
C GLN A 194 17.12 -13.78 5.93
N LEU A 195 17.43 -12.74 6.71
CA LEU A 195 16.45 -12.05 7.55
C LEU A 195 15.34 -11.41 6.69
N HIS A 196 15.71 -10.74 5.60
CA HIS A 196 14.75 -10.18 4.65
C HIS A 196 13.83 -11.25 4.05
N GLN A 197 14.39 -12.36 3.57
CA GLN A 197 13.61 -13.47 2.99
C GLN A 197 12.68 -14.10 4.02
N ALA A 198 13.14 -14.31 5.25
CA ALA A 198 12.33 -14.85 6.34
C ALA A 198 11.19 -13.90 6.75
N ALA A 199 11.43 -12.59 6.73
CA ALA A 199 10.44 -11.56 7.05
C ALA A 199 9.57 -11.13 5.85
N GLN A 200 9.88 -11.60 4.64
CA GLN A 200 9.26 -11.15 3.38
C GLN A 200 9.25 -9.62 3.20
N GLY A 201 10.26 -8.93 3.73
CA GLY A 201 10.36 -7.48 3.70
C GLY A 201 9.39 -6.71 4.60
N VAL A 202 8.59 -7.38 5.44
CA VAL A 202 7.69 -6.68 6.39
C VAL A 202 8.52 -6.09 7.54
N PRO A 203 8.58 -4.75 7.72
CA PRO A 203 9.50 -4.11 8.67
C PRO A 203 9.43 -4.64 10.10
N GLY A 204 8.24 -4.85 10.65
CA GLY A 204 8.04 -5.37 12.01
C GLY A 204 8.53 -6.80 12.18
N TYR A 205 8.39 -7.64 11.15
CA TYR A 205 8.96 -8.99 11.15
C TYR A 205 10.48 -8.95 11.01
N VAL A 206 11.02 -8.04 10.18
CA VAL A 206 12.46 -7.82 10.04
C VAL A 206 13.06 -7.44 11.40
N ASP A 207 12.49 -6.46 12.10
CA ASP A 207 12.95 -6.03 13.43
C ASP A 207 12.84 -7.15 14.48
N MET A 208 11.72 -7.88 14.50
CA MET A 208 11.53 -9.02 15.40
C MET A 208 12.60 -10.09 15.21
N LEU A 209 12.80 -10.55 13.97
CA LEU A 209 13.78 -11.60 13.65
C LEU A 209 15.21 -11.12 13.92
N PHE A 210 15.51 -9.86 13.64
CA PHE A 210 16.79 -9.26 13.92
C PHE A 210 17.10 -9.21 15.42
N ARG A 211 16.15 -8.74 16.24
CA ARG A 211 16.28 -8.75 17.70
C ARG A 211 16.43 -10.15 18.26
N GLN A 212 15.70 -11.12 17.70
CA GLN A 212 15.84 -12.52 18.09
C GLN A 212 17.24 -13.05 17.75
N ALA A 213 17.78 -12.73 16.57
CA ALA A 213 19.11 -13.14 16.16
C ALA A 213 20.21 -12.50 17.03
N LEU A 214 20.07 -11.23 17.41
CA LEU A 214 20.94 -10.54 18.36
C LEU A 214 20.92 -11.21 19.74
N ARG A 215 19.73 -11.53 20.28
CA ARG A 215 19.58 -12.19 21.58
C ARG A 215 20.21 -13.58 21.63
N GLN A 216 20.13 -14.32 20.52
CA GLN A 216 20.69 -15.67 20.43
C GLN A 216 22.20 -15.68 20.17
N GLY A 217 22.82 -14.51 19.86
CA GLY A 217 24.21 -14.45 19.40
C GLY A 217 24.43 -15.10 18.03
N ASN A 218 23.36 -15.48 17.33
CA ASN A 218 23.41 -16.23 16.06
C ASN A 218 23.78 -15.36 14.84
N LEU A 219 24.13 -14.10 15.07
CA LEU A 219 24.68 -13.22 14.04
C LEU A 219 26.19 -13.42 13.86
N GLU A 220 26.88 -14.09 14.78
CA GLU A 220 28.28 -14.50 14.60
C GLU A 220 28.39 -15.65 13.58
N GLN A 221 29.27 -15.47 12.59
CA GLN A 221 29.65 -16.56 11.69
C GLN A 221 30.36 -17.67 12.47
N LYS A 222 29.95 -18.91 12.21
CA LYS A 222 30.91 -20.01 12.09
C LYS A 222 31.90 -19.61 10.98
N THR A 223 33.04 -19.04 11.38
CA THR A 223 34.20 -18.91 10.51
C THR A 223 34.45 -20.27 9.87
N GLY A 224 34.34 -20.33 8.54
CA GLY A 224 34.68 -21.53 7.79
C GLY A 224 36.09 -21.96 8.20
N TRP A 225 36.20 -23.17 8.75
CA TRP A 225 37.45 -23.70 9.29
C TRP A 225 38.60 -23.44 8.32
N PRO A 226 39.67 -22.75 8.73
CA PRO A 226 40.72 -22.40 7.81
C PRO A 226 41.54 -23.68 7.54
N TRP A 227 41.32 -24.23 6.35
CA TRP A 227 42.00 -25.32 5.63
C TRP A 227 43.50 -25.52 5.94
N TRP A 228 44.23 -24.49 6.38
CA TRP A 228 45.61 -24.65 6.89
C TRP A 228 45.71 -25.54 8.13
N HIS A 229 44.70 -25.59 9.02
CA HIS A 229 44.72 -26.49 10.17
C HIS A 229 44.57 -27.96 9.77
N ILE A 230 43.75 -28.25 8.76
CA ILE A 230 43.62 -29.62 8.21
C ILE A 230 44.94 -30.03 7.55
N ALA A 231 45.59 -29.12 6.82
CA ALA A 231 46.92 -29.37 6.26
C ALA A 231 47.99 -29.57 7.35
N ALA A 232 47.97 -28.78 8.43
CA ALA A 232 48.91 -28.89 9.54
C ALA A 232 48.72 -30.18 10.35
N ILE A 233 47.47 -30.58 10.64
CA ILE A 233 47.15 -31.82 11.34
C ILE A 233 47.50 -33.04 10.48
N SER A 234 47.26 -32.99 9.17
CA SER A 234 47.65 -34.07 8.25
C SER A 234 49.16 -34.23 8.15
N LEU A 235 49.92 -33.12 8.11
CA LEU A 235 51.39 -33.14 8.12
C LEU A 235 51.93 -33.70 9.44
N MET A 236 51.34 -33.32 10.58
CA MET A 236 51.74 -33.83 11.89
C MET A 236 51.42 -35.32 12.05
N ALA A 237 50.27 -35.78 11.56
CA ALA A 237 49.91 -37.19 11.55
C ALA A 237 50.84 -38.03 10.66
N ALA A 238 51.20 -37.52 9.47
CA ALA A 238 52.16 -38.19 8.59
C ALA A 238 53.56 -38.28 9.22
N ALA A 239 54.00 -37.24 9.93
CA ALA A 239 55.26 -37.25 10.66
C ALA A 239 55.26 -38.29 11.80
N LEU A 240 54.16 -38.41 12.55
CA LEU A 240 54.01 -39.39 13.62
C LEU A 240 53.97 -40.83 13.08
N VAL A 241 53.27 -41.08 11.97
CA VAL A 241 53.25 -42.40 11.31
C VAL A 241 54.62 -42.76 10.75
N SER A 242 55.33 -41.79 10.15
CA SER A 242 56.69 -41.98 9.67
C SER A 242 57.66 -42.30 10.81
N LEU A 243 57.52 -41.64 11.97
CA LEU A 243 58.34 -41.89 13.15
C LEU A 243 58.05 -43.28 13.74
N TRP A 244 56.77 -43.66 13.82
CA TRP A 244 56.33 -44.98 14.30
C TRP A 244 56.84 -46.12 13.41
N TRP A 245 56.91 -45.92 12.10
CA TRP A 245 57.43 -46.92 11.15
C TRP A 245 58.95 -47.12 11.31
N PHE A 246 59.68 -46.05 11.63
CA PHE A 246 61.14 -46.09 11.76
C PHE A 246 61.61 -46.73 13.07
N THR A 247 60.76 -46.80 14.10
CA THR A 247 61.10 -47.38 15.42
C THR A 247 60.84 -48.89 15.56
N GLN A 248 60.40 -49.58 14.51
CA GLN A 248 60.01 -51.00 14.59
C GLN A 248 61.13 -52.07 14.70
N PRO A 249 62.46 -51.81 14.57
CA PRO A 249 63.44 -52.88 14.73
C PRO A 249 64.47 -52.61 15.83
N LEU A 250 64.07 -52.36 17.07
CA LEU A 250 65.03 -52.35 18.20
C LEU A 250 64.48 -52.74 19.58
N THR A 251 63.26 -53.30 19.68
CA THR A 251 62.71 -53.78 20.96
C THR A 251 62.84 -55.29 21.20
N ASN A 252 63.52 -56.01 20.31
CA ASN A 252 63.74 -57.46 20.46
C ASN A 252 65.20 -57.78 20.84
N LEU A 253 65.72 -57.22 21.94
CA LEU A 253 66.90 -57.77 22.63
C LEU A 253 66.76 -57.53 24.14
N VAL A 254 67.03 -58.59 24.91
CA VAL A 254 66.99 -58.73 26.37
C VAL A 254 65.56 -59.02 26.90
N ALA A 255 65.10 -60.28 26.90
CA ALA A 255 65.51 -61.46 27.69
C ALA A 255 65.14 -61.36 29.18
N ASP A 256 64.42 -62.39 29.61
CA ASP A 256 63.81 -62.65 30.92
C ASP A 256 64.75 -62.47 32.12
N GLU A 257 64.21 -61.95 33.24
CA GLU A 257 64.57 -62.44 34.57
C GLU A 257 63.44 -62.20 35.59
N GLU A 258 63.31 -63.16 36.50
CA GLU A 258 62.17 -63.42 37.39
C GLU A 258 62.01 -62.43 38.57
N LEU A 259 60.79 -62.46 39.13
CA LEU A 259 60.27 -61.94 40.42
C LEU A 259 61.27 -62.01 41.63
N PRO A 260 61.10 -61.23 42.74
CA PRO A 260 59.84 -61.14 43.51
C PRO A 260 59.56 -59.84 44.33
N ALA A 261 58.41 -59.91 45.01
CA ALA A 261 57.76 -58.91 45.87
C ALA A 261 58.55 -58.46 47.12
N VAL A 262 58.22 -57.28 47.65
CA VAL A 262 57.72 -57.02 49.04
C VAL A 262 57.66 -55.50 49.34
N LEU A 263 56.46 -55.08 49.75
CA LEU A 263 56.03 -54.03 50.70
C LEU A 263 57.00 -52.89 51.08
N GLU A 264 56.53 -51.64 50.91
CA GLU A 264 56.36 -50.73 52.05
C GLU A 264 55.30 -49.64 51.76
N GLN A 265 54.36 -49.52 52.71
CA GLN A 265 53.36 -48.47 52.80
C GLN A 265 54.03 -47.16 53.25
N GLN A 266 53.61 -46.03 52.68
CA GLN A 266 53.56 -44.80 53.48
C GLN A 266 52.35 -43.94 53.11
N SER A 267 51.47 -43.90 54.10
CA SER A 267 50.31 -43.05 54.30
C SER A 267 50.67 -41.56 54.31
N VAL A 268 49.84 -40.75 53.65
CA VAL A 268 49.58 -39.38 54.09
C VAL A 268 48.08 -39.11 54.03
N ALA A 269 47.59 -38.57 55.14
CA ALA A 269 46.20 -38.49 55.51
C ALA A 269 45.44 -37.36 54.79
N ALA A 270 44.21 -37.71 54.42
CA ALA A 270 42.98 -36.93 54.52
C ALA A 270 43.07 -35.41 54.73
N LEU A 271 42.69 -34.67 53.69
CA LEU A 271 41.79 -33.52 53.84
C LEU A 271 40.62 -33.72 52.87
N GLU A 272 39.43 -33.78 53.45
CA GLU A 272 38.14 -33.97 52.80
C GLU A 272 37.88 -32.90 51.75
N GLN A 273 37.59 -33.33 50.52
CA GLN A 273 36.88 -32.52 49.52
C GLN A 273 35.50 -33.16 49.30
N PRO A 274 34.44 -32.34 49.19
CA PRO A 274 33.06 -32.82 49.22
C PRO A 274 32.74 -33.57 47.93
N VAL A 275 32.23 -34.79 48.08
CA VAL A 275 31.56 -35.52 46.99
C VAL A 275 30.28 -34.76 46.64
N PRO A 276 30.03 -34.40 45.37
CA PRO A 276 28.71 -33.95 44.97
C PRO A 276 27.74 -35.13 45.10
N GLN A 277 26.70 -34.94 45.91
CA GLN A 277 25.59 -35.88 46.04
C GLN A 277 24.95 -36.13 44.66
N PRO A 278 24.53 -37.36 44.33
CA PRO A 278 23.66 -37.56 43.17
C PRO A 278 22.34 -36.83 43.42
N LEU A 279 21.93 -36.01 42.44
CA LEU A 279 20.62 -35.35 42.44
C LEU A 279 19.51 -36.40 42.65
N PRO A 280 18.47 -36.09 43.43
CA PRO A 280 17.30 -36.96 43.55
C PRO A 280 16.66 -37.12 42.17
N ALA A 281 16.15 -38.33 41.89
CA ALA A 281 15.38 -38.60 40.69
C ALA A 281 14.19 -37.61 40.66
N LEU A 282 14.10 -36.84 39.58
CA LEU A 282 12.96 -35.96 39.32
C LEU A 282 11.70 -36.83 39.26
N GLU A 283 10.80 -36.65 40.23
CA GLU A 283 9.45 -37.18 40.14
C GLU A 283 8.78 -36.61 38.89
N PRO A 284 8.12 -37.44 38.07
CA PRO A 284 7.40 -36.93 36.91
C PRO A 284 6.32 -35.97 37.39
N LEU A 285 6.42 -34.72 36.95
CA LEU A 285 5.37 -33.73 37.10
C LEU A 285 4.08 -34.31 36.52
N LEU A 286 3.08 -34.54 37.38
CA LEU A 286 1.70 -34.76 36.94
C LEU A 286 1.24 -33.48 36.24
N LEU A 287 1.24 -33.52 34.92
CA LEU A 287 0.55 -32.56 34.08
C LEU A 287 -0.88 -32.40 34.61
N SER A 288 -1.27 -31.15 34.86
CA SER A 288 -2.66 -30.81 35.11
C SER A 288 -3.53 -31.41 34.00
N PRO A 289 -4.73 -31.95 34.32
CA PRO A 289 -5.58 -32.55 33.31
C PRO A 289 -5.87 -31.51 32.21
N GLU A 290 -5.75 -31.95 30.95
CA GLU A 290 -6.15 -31.16 29.79
C GLU A 290 -7.59 -30.65 29.98
N PRO A 291 -7.92 -29.43 29.52
CA PRO A 291 -9.30 -28.99 29.51
C PRO A 291 -10.11 -29.99 28.69
N THR A 292 -11.10 -30.61 29.32
CA THR A 292 -12.07 -31.46 28.64
C THR A 292 -12.83 -30.62 27.62
N TYR A 293 -12.49 -30.76 26.36
CA TYR A 293 -13.33 -30.27 25.27
C TYR A 293 -14.59 -31.13 25.22
N GLN A 294 -15.74 -30.55 25.59
CA GLN A 294 -17.02 -31.13 25.23
C GLN A 294 -17.15 -31.04 23.71
N SER A 295 -17.08 -32.18 23.03
CA SER A 295 -17.55 -32.26 21.64
C SER A 295 -19.05 -31.97 21.65
N PHE A 296 -19.46 -30.86 21.05
CA PHE A 296 -20.85 -30.68 20.68
C PHE A 296 -21.17 -31.73 19.61
N GLN A 297 -21.85 -32.81 20.02
CA GLN A 297 -22.61 -33.60 19.07
C GLN A 297 -23.73 -32.70 18.55
N PRO A 298 -24.01 -32.70 17.23
CA PRO A 298 -25.20 -32.04 16.72
C PRO A 298 -26.40 -32.65 17.43
N GLN A 299 -27.04 -31.90 18.31
CA GLN A 299 -28.40 -32.21 18.69
C GLN A 299 -29.22 -31.97 17.43
N GLU A 300 -29.68 -33.07 16.84
CA GLU A 300 -30.80 -33.08 15.94
C GLU A 300 -32.00 -32.57 16.75
N VAL A 301 -32.17 -31.24 16.74
CA VAL A 301 -33.40 -30.61 17.17
C VAL A 301 -34.42 -31.11 16.15
N ALA A 302 -35.28 -32.02 16.59
CA ALA A 302 -36.53 -32.29 15.90
C ALA A 302 -37.27 -30.96 15.81
N ILE A 303 -37.13 -30.31 14.66
CA ILE A 303 -38.00 -29.21 14.27
C ILE A 303 -39.36 -29.88 14.10
N ASP A 304 -40.28 -29.51 14.97
CA ASP A 304 -41.68 -29.79 14.76
C ASP A 304 -42.09 -29.08 13.47
N GLU A 305 -42.18 -29.87 12.39
CA GLU A 305 -42.54 -29.45 11.04
C GLU A 305 -43.99 -28.90 10.96
N SER A 306 -44.71 -28.85 12.09
CA SER A 306 -46.04 -28.25 12.21
C SER A 306 -46.07 -26.80 12.71
N ALA A 307 -44.92 -26.18 12.99
CA ALA A 307 -44.83 -24.79 13.46
C ALA A 307 -44.15 -23.81 12.47
N ILE A 308 -44.20 -24.11 11.16
CA ILE A 308 -43.92 -23.13 10.11
C ILE A 308 -45.23 -22.35 9.87
N PRO A 309 -45.33 -21.05 10.20
CA PRO A 309 -46.45 -20.26 9.71
C PRO A 309 -46.34 -20.21 8.19
N GLN A 310 -47.36 -20.75 7.52
CA GLN A 310 -47.54 -20.58 6.09
C GLN A 310 -47.52 -19.09 5.76
N VAL A 311 -46.66 -18.71 4.81
CA VAL A 311 -46.53 -17.37 4.26
C VAL A 311 -47.74 -17.13 3.36
N GLU A 312 -48.94 -16.93 3.91
CA GLU A 312 -50.06 -16.55 3.04
C GLU A 312 -51.20 -15.74 3.66
N ASP A 313 -51.19 -15.39 4.95
CA ASP A 313 -52.26 -14.52 5.48
C ASP A 313 -51.71 -13.59 6.57
N LEU A 314 -51.22 -12.42 6.13
CA LEU A 314 -51.32 -11.11 6.79
C LEU A 314 -50.56 -10.09 5.91
N VAL A 315 -51.04 -9.90 4.68
CA VAL A 315 -50.76 -8.66 3.94
C VAL A 315 -51.55 -7.59 4.66
N ASP A 316 -50.86 -6.85 5.52
CA ASP A 316 -51.39 -5.69 6.21
C ASP A 316 -51.95 -4.71 5.15
N LEU A 317 -53.23 -4.34 5.25
CA LEU A 317 -53.93 -3.45 4.31
C LEU A 317 -53.19 -2.11 4.12
N GLN A 318 -52.32 -1.74 5.07
CA GLN A 318 -51.46 -0.56 4.98
C GLN A 318 -50.27 -0.73 4.02
N HIS A 319 -49.69 -1.93 3.91
CA HIS A 319 -48.54 -2.18 3.04
C HIS A 319 -48.94 -2.21 1.56
N GLN A 320 -50.10 -2.77 1.25
CA GLN A 320 -50.63 -2.78 -0.12
C GLN A 320 -50.97 -1.37 -0.60
N GLN A 321 -51.55 -0.53 0.27
CA GLN A 321 -51.83 0.87 -0.06
C GLN A 321 -50.56 1.68 -0.34
N GLN A 322 -49.46 1.41 0.39
CA GLN A 322 -48.19 2.07 0.15
C GLN A 322 -47.56 1.68 -1.19
N ILE A 323 -47.66 0.40 -1.58
CA ILE A 323 -47.17 -0.09 -2.88
C ILE A 323 -47.99 0.52 -4.02
N ASP A 324 -49.31 0.56 -3.89
CA ASP A 324 -50.20 1.15 -4.91
C ASP A 324 -49.95 2.66 -5.07
N GLN A 325 -49.65 3.37 -3.97
CA GLN A 325 -49.37 4.80 -3.98
C GLN A 325 -48.00 5.13 -4.60
N LEU A 326 -46.98 4.30 -4.36
CA LEU A 326 -45.66 4.39 -5.00
C LEU A 326 -45.72 4.09 -6.50
N MET A 327 -46.55 3.11 -6.91
CA MET A 327 -46.76 2.79 -8.32
C MET A 327 -47.49 3.91 -9.06
N ALA A 328 -48.46 4.57 -8.42
CA ALA A 328 -49.15 5.73 -9.00
C ALA A 328 -48.20 6.94 -9.17
N GLN A 329 -47.34 7.23 -8.18
CA GLN A 329 -46.35 8.32 -8.30
C GLN A 329 -45.33 8.06 -9.41
N SER A 330 -44.89 6.81 -9.59
CA SER A 330 -43.97 6.44 -10.67
C SER A 330 -44.58 6.66 -12.05
N GLN A 331 -45.87 6.33 -12.22
CA GLN A 331 -46.58 6.51 -13.49
C GLN A 331 -46.79 8.00 -13.84
N ASP A 332 -47.10 8.84 -12.85
CA ASP A 332 -47.21 10.29 -13.06
C ASP A 332 -45.87 10.92 -13.46
N LEU A 333 -44.76 10.47 -12.84
CA LEU A 333 -43.42 10.94 -13.19
C LEU A 333 -43.03 10.52 -14.62
N GLN A 334 -43.43 9.31 -15.04
CA GLN A 334 -43.21 8.82 -16.39
C GLN A 334 -44.05 9.58 -17.44
N ALA A 335 -45.28 9.96 -17.10
CA ALA A 335 -46.13 10.78 -17.97
C ALA A 335 -45.54 12.20 -18.15
N GLN A 336 -45.03 12.82 -17.08
CA GLN A 336 -44.37 14.13 -17.15
C GLN A 336 -43.08 14.10 -17.99
N LEU A 337 -42.29 13.03 -17.91
CA LEU A 337 -41.08 12.86 -18.72
C LEU A 337 -41.40 12.68 -20.22
N GLN A 338 -42.54 12.07 -20.56
CA GLN A 338 -42.99 11.96 -21.95
C GLN A 338 -43.49 13.31 -22.50
N GLU A 339 -44.09 14.15 -21.66
CA GLU A 339 -44.55 15.49 -22.06
C GLU A 339 -43.39 16.44 -22.33
N VAL A 340 -42.31 16.37 -21.55
CA VAL A 340 -41.07 17.13 -21.78
C VAL A 340 -40.38 16.70 -23.08
N GLY A 341 -40.42 15.41 -23.43
CA GLY A 341 -39.88 14.89 -24.69
C GLY A 341 -40.57 15.45 -25.94
N GLN A 342 -41.89 15.65 -25.90
CA GLN A 342 -42.65 16.21 -27.03
C GLN A 342 -42.43 17.72 -27.25
N ILE A 343 -42.00 18.45 -26.21
CA ILE A 343 -41.71 19.89 -26.30
C ILE A 343 -40.37 20.15 -27.03
N LEU A 344 -39.41 19.21 -26.95
CA LEU A 344 -38.12 19.32 -27.63
C LEU A 344 -38.16 19.04 -29.14
N ASP A 345 -39.13 18.24 -29.62
CA ASP A 345 -39.22 17.86 -31.04
C ASP A 345 -39.89 18.92 -31.94
N ASN A 346 -40.55 19.94 -31.37
CA ASN A 346 -41.33 20.93 -32.15
C ASN A 346 -40.63 22.28 -32.40
N SER A 347 -39.35 22.43 -32.07
CA SER A 347 -38.60 23.67 -32.35
C SER A 347 -37.88 23.61 -33.70
N ALA A 348 -38.64 23.59 -34.80
CA ALA A 348 -38.14 23.77 -36.15
C ALA A 348 -38.50 25.17 -36.68
N ILE A 349 -37.56 26.13 -36.63
CA ILE A 349 -37.52 27.45 -37.34
C ILE A 349 -36.10 27.99 -37.04
N LEU A 350 -35.09 28.01 -37.93
CA LEU A 350 -34.96 28.78 -39.18
C LEU A 350 -33.89 28.17 -40.10
N LYS A 351 -34.28 27.80 -41.31
CA LYS A 351 -33.37 27.69 -42.47
C LYS A 351 -33.48 28.99 -43.25
N THR A 352 -32.40 29.77 -43.34
CA THR A 352 -32.25 30.74 -44.44
C THR A 352 -30.83 30.72 -44.99
N LYS A 353 -30.80 30.66 -46.32
CA LYS A 353 -29.70 30.42 -47.24
C LYS A 353 -29.22 31.78 -47.77
N VAL A 354 -27.93 32.08 -47.67
CA VAL A 354 -27.27 33.09 -48.52
C VAL A 354 -25.91 32.55 -48.96
N LYS A 355 -25.60 32.79 -50.24
CA LYS A 355 -24.50 32.25 -51.04
C LYS A 355 -23.71 33.45 -51.60
N VAL A 356 -22.43 33.22 -51.93
CA VAL A 356 -21.52 34.06 -52.77
C VAL A 356 -20.75 35.14 -51.98
N ASP A 357 -19.42 35.35 -52.03
CA ASP A 357 -18.39 35.06 -53.06
C ASP A 357 -16.96 34.85 -52.48
N GLN A 358 -16.09 34.23 -53.28
CA GLN A 358 -14.66 33.93 -53.02
C GLN A 358 -13.74 35.05 -53.57
N ASP A 359 -12.67 35.44 -52.85
CA ASP A 359 -11.27 35.07 -53.15
C ASP A 359 -10.25 35.90 -52.31
N LYS A 360 -9.24 35.18 -51.78
CA LYS A 360 -7.90 35.56 -51.23
C LYS A 360 -7.74 36.53 -50.07
N SER A 361 -7.47 35.96 -48.89
CA SER A 361 -6.13 36.01 -48.27
C SER A 361 -6.04 34.97 -47.14
N VAL A 362 -4.97 34.17 -47.17
CA VAL A 362 -4.69 33.04 -46.28
C VAL A 362 -4.28 33.52 -44.88
N GLN A 363 -5.02 33.08 -43.85
CA GLN A 363 -4.58 32.90 -42.46
C GLN A 363 -5.66 32.13 -41.65
N PRO A 364 -5.31 31.55 -40.49
CA PRO A 364 -5.35 30.11 -40.19
C PRO A 364 -6.72 29.62 -39.71
N ASP A 365 -7.14 28.46 -40.22
CA ASP A 365 -8.34 27.78 -39.75
C ASP A 365 -8.14 27.22 -38.33
N SER A 366 -9.11 27.53 -37.48
CA SER A 366 -9.35 26.92 -36.18
C SER A 366 -9.43 25.40 -36.31
N HIS A 367 -8.37 24.70 -35.91
CA HIS A 367 -8.43 23.26 -35.72
C HIS A 367 -9.31 22.96 -34.52
N LYS A 368 -10.54 22.50 -34.77
CA LYS A 368 -11.22 21.58 -33.85
C LYS A 368 -10.23 20.46 -33.52
N GLN A 369 -9.93 20.26 -32.24
CA GLN A 369 -9.24 19.08 -31.71
C GLN A 369 -9.96 17.84 -32.26
N THR A 370 -9.41 17.30 -33.33
CA THR A 370 -9.85 16.03 -33.89
C THR A 370 -9.07 14.98 -33.13
N LEU A 371 -9.76 14.22 -32.28
CA LEU A 371 -9.24 12.96 -31.75
C LEU A 371 -8.99 12.04 -32.96
N ALA A 372 -7.77 12.03 -33.49
CA ALA A 372 -7.41 11.12 -34.56
C ALA A 372 -7.50 9.67 -34.04
N PRO A 373 -8.20 8.75 -34.72
CA PRO A 373 -8.34 7.39 -34.25
C PRO A 373 -7.04 6.61 -34.46
N ALA A 374 -6.40 6.23 -33.35
CA ALA A 374 -5.60 5.02 -33.20
C ALA A 374 -4.27 4.91 -34.03
N PRO A 375 -3.36 3.98 -33.67
CA PRO A 375 -1.88 4.09 -33.79
C PRO A 375 -1.26 4.20 -35.20
N GLN A 376 -2.04 4.24 -36.29
CA GLN A 376 -1.51 4.21 -37.66
C GLN A 376 -0.78 5.50 -38.07
N GLU A 377 -1.29 6.67 -37.67
CA GLU A 377 -0.60 7.94 -37.94
C GLU A 377 0.74 8.03 -37.20
N PHE A 378 0.80 7.53 -35.97
CA PHE A 378 2.03 7.48 -35.18
C PHE A 378 3.05 6.46 -35.74
N LEU A 379 2.58 5.33 -36.29
CA LEU A 379 3.43 4.35 -36.97
C LEU A 379 4.01 4.87 -38.30
N ASN A 380 3.37 5.85 -38.93
CA ASN A 380 3.83 6.47 -40.17
C ASN A 380 4.81 7.65 -39.95
N LEU A 381 5.06 8.05 -38.70
CA LEU A 381 6.05 9.08 -38.39
C LEU A 381 7.48 8.56 -38.62
N PRO A 382 8.42 9.40 -39.08
CA PRO A 382 9.80 8.98 -39.28
C PRO A 382 10.44 8.52 -37.97
N THR A 383 11.14 7.39 -38.00
CA THR A 383 11.79 6.77 -36.83
C THR A 383 12.76 7.71 -36.10
N ASN A 384 13.37 8.65 -36.82
CA ASN A 384 14.37 9.58 -36.29
C ASN A 384 13.75 10.77 -35.51
N PHE A 385 12.44 10.81 -35.35
CA PHE A 385 11.74 11.92 -34.68
C PHE A 385 11.56 11.65 -33.19
N PHE A 386 11.27 12.71 -32.44
CA PHE A 386 11.09 12.72 -30.99
C PHE A 386 9.67 13.15 -30.63
N THR A 387 9.12 12.59 -29.55
CA THR A 387 7.81 12.97 -29.00
C THR A 387 7.95 13.32 -27.53
N LEU A 388 7.05 14.16 -27.02
CA LEU A 388 6.90 14.39 -25.60
C LEU A 388 5.86 13.43 -25.05
N GLN A 389 6.12 12.81 -23.91
CA GLN A 389 5.12 12.01 -23.22
C GLN A 389 4.63 12.78 -22.00
N LEU A 390 3.34 13.12 -21.99
CA LEU A 390 2.74 13.95 -20.94
C LEU A 390 2.12 13.11 -19.81
N LEU A 391 1.59 11.92 -20.12
CA LEU A 391 0.90 11.10 -19.13
C LEU A 391 1.10 9.61 -19.41
N GLY A 392 1.15 8.82 -18.33
CA GLY A 392 0.90 7.39 -18.34
C GLY A 392 -0.19 7.03 -17.32
N ALA A 393 -1.25 6.35 -17.75
CA ALA A 393 -2.41 6.00 -16.91
C ALA A 393 -2.77 4.52 -17.06
N ARG A 394 -3.35 3.91 -16.02
CA ARG A 394 -3.82 2.51 -16.06
C ARG A 394 -5.16 2.34 -16.80
N TYR A 395 -5.94 3.43 -16.90
CA TYR A 395 -7.27 3.40 -17.50
C TYR A 395 -7.36 4.36 -18.69
N GLU A 396 -8.10 3.94 -19.71
CA GLU A 396 -8.33 4.74 -20.92
C GLU A 396 -9.09 6.03 -20.63
N THR A 397 -10.02 5.97 -19.67
CA THR A 397 -10.85 7.08 -19.22
C THR A 397 -10.01 8.21 -18.65
N THR A 398 -9.05 7.91 -17.77
CA THR A 398 -8.11 8.88 -17.21
C THR A 398 -7.28 9.55 -18.31
N ALA A 399 -6.82 8.79 -19.30
CA ALA A 399 -6.05 9.33 -20.42
C ALA A 399 -6.90 10.23 -21.33
N LYS A 400 -8.16 9.86 -21.60
CA LYS A 400 -9.10 10.68 -22.39
C LYS A 400 -9.48 11.98 -21.67
N GLN A 401 -9.83 11.90 -20.38
CA GLN A 401 -10.15 13.08 -19.56
C GLN A 401 -8.95 14.03 -19.45
N PHE A 402 -7.73 13.50 -19.41
CA PHE A 402 -6.53 14.34 -19.46
C PHE A 402 -6.41 15.07 -20.79
N ILE A 403 -6.66 14.39 -21.92
CA ILE A 403 -6.65 15.02 -23.25
C ILE A 403 -7.70 16.13 -23.36
N GLU A 404 -8.90 15.92 -22.82
CA GLU A 404 -9.98 16.92 -22.80
C GLU A 404 -9.65 18.15 -21.95
N ARG A 405 -8.81 17.99 -20.92
CA ARG A 405 -8.36 19.08 -20.03
C ARG A 405 -7.07 19.75 -20.52
N LEU A 406 -6.44 19.24 -21.58
CA LEU A 406 -5.23 19.86 -22.13
C LEU A 406 -5.61 21.20 -22.80
N PRO A 407 -4.88 22.28 -22.51
CA PRO A 407 -5.03 23.53 -23.25
C PRO A 407 -4.73 23.30 -24.75
N ASP A 408 -5.25 24.16 -25.63
CA ASP A 408 -4.98 24.07 -27.07
C ASP A 408 -3.49 24.23 -27.37
N LEU A 409 -2.81 23.11 -27.56
CA LEU A 409 -1.36 23.06 -27.74
C LEU A 409 -0.92 23.28 -29.19
N ASN A 410 -1.84 23.36 -30.17
CA ASN A 410 -1.53 23.40 -31.62
C ASN A 410 -0.51 22.34 -32.06
N LEU A 411 -0.47 21.21 -31.35
CA LEU A 411 0.43 20.08 -31.58
C LEU A 411 -0.43 18.82 -31.67
N PRO A 412 -0.05 17.86 -32.52
CA PRO A 412 -0.77 16.59 -32.61
C PRO A 412 -0.64 15.82 -31.29
N ILE A 413 -1.76 15.29 -30.80
CA ILE A 413 -1.84 14.50 -29.57
C ILE A 413 -2.15 13.06 -29.95
N TYR A 414 -1.35 12.11 -29.45
CA TYR A 414 -1.52 10.68 -29.71
C TYR A 414 -1.78 9.94 -28.40
N LEU A 415 -2.78 9.05 -28.42
CA LEU A 415 -3.06 8.13 -27.32
C LEU A 415 -2.61 6.73 -27.72
N LEU A 416 -1.64 6.16 -27.00
CA LEU A 416 -1.16 4.80 -27.22
C LEU A 416 -1.61 3.88 -26.09
N GLN A 417 -1.96 2.64 -26.43
CA GLN A 417 -2.24 1.57 -25.47
C GLN A 417 -1.11 0.55 -25.46
N SER A 418 -0.30 0.56 -24.41
CA SER A 418 0.72 -0.45 -24.09
C SER A 418 0.20 -1.45 -23.04
N GLN A 419 0.97 -2.49 -22.76
CA GLN A 419 0.84 -3.27 -21.52
C GLN A 419 2.08 -3.04 -20.64
N ARG A 420 1.88 -3.07 -19.33
CA ARG A 420 2.96 -3.07 -18.33
C ARG A 420 2.58 -4.10 -17.28
N ASP A 421 3.45 -5.08 -17.04
CA ASP A 421 3.22 -6.16 -16.08
C ASP A 421 1.93 -6.97 -16.32
N GLY A 422 1.51 -7.11 -17.60
CA GLY A 422 0.29 -7.83 -18.00
C GLY A 422 -1.00 -7.00 -17.94
N GLU A 423 -0.94 -5.76 -17.43
CA GLU A 423 -2.10 -4.86 -17.33
C GLU A 423 -2.07 -3.76 -18.42
N PRO A 424 -3.24 -3.25 -18.86
CA PRO A 424 -3.31 -2.17 -19.85
C PRO A 424 -2.72 -0.86 -19.31
N TRP A 425 -1.92 -0.20 -20.13
CA TRP A 425 -1.24 1.07 -19.81
C TRP A 425 -1.39 2.06 -20.96
N PHE A 426 -2.05 3.17 -20.70
CA PHE A 426 -2.35 4.22 -21.68
C PHE A 426 -1.33 5.35 -21.57
N VAL A 427 -0.80 5.79 -22.70
CA VAL A 427 0.24 6.81 -22.79
C VAL A 427 -0.23 7.94 -23.69
N VAL A 428 -0.23 9.16 -23.15
CA VAL A 428 -0.53 10.38 -23.91
C VAL A 428 0.77 11.00 -24.39
N LEU A 429 0.91 11.09 -25.70
CA LEU A 429 2.06 11.65 -26.40
C LEU A 429 1.65 12.93 -27.12
N VAL A 430 2.57 13.88 -27.22
CA VAL A 430 2.36 15.14 -27.93
C VAL A 430 3.53 15.44 -28.85
N GLY A 431 3.19 15.78 -30.09
CA GLY A 431 4.12 16.21 -31.12
C GLY A 431 4.80 15.08 -31.89
N GLY A 432 5.63 15.49 -32.84
CA GLY A 432 6.48 14.64 -33.67
C GLY A 432 7.62 15.50 -34.21
N PHE A 433 8.62 15.75 -33.37
CA PHE A 433 9.69 16.71 -33.59
C PHE A 433 10.86 16.09 -34.34
N ALA A 434 11.36 16.75 -35.38
CA ALA A 434 12.46 16.21 -36.20
C ALA A 434 13.78 16.08 -35.43
N THR A 435 14.00 16.92 -34.41
CA THR A 435 15.21 16.88 -33.59
C THR A 435 14.90 16.95 -32.09
N GLN A 436 15.82 16.44 -31.27
CA GLN A 436 15.74 16.55 -29.80
C GLN A 436 15.70 18.02 -29.33
N LYS A 437 16.38 18.92 -30.06
CA LYS A 437 16.39 20.35 -29.77
C LYS A 437 15.00 20.98 -29.95
N ASP A 438 14.27 20.57 -30.99
CA ASP A 438 12.91 21.03 -31.24
C ASP A 438 11.95 20.52 -30.16
N ALA A 439 12.12 19.27 -29.72
CA ALA A 439 11.34 18.70 -28.61
C ALA A 439 11.59 19.42 -27.27
N SER A 440 12.86 19.81 -27.00
CA SER A 440 13.22 20.58 -25.80
C SER A 440 12.69 22.02 -25.85
N ASN A 441 12.70 22.65 -27.02
CA ASN A 441 12.07 23.96 -27.22
C ASN A 441 10.55 23.88 -27.00
N ALA A 442 9.90 22.84 -27.53
CA ALA A 442 8.49 22.59 -27.31
C ALA A 442 8.16 22.37 -25.83
N LEU A 443 8.96 21.56 -25.13
CA LEU A 443 8.86 21.36 -23.68
C LEU A 443 8.94 22.69 -22.92
N SER A 444 9.86 23.57 -23.32
CA SER A 444 10.03 24.90 -22.70
C SER A 444 8.85 25.85 -22.98
N SER A 445 8.18 25.67 -24.12
CA SER A 445 6.99 26.45 -24.51
C SER A 445 5.67 25.93 -23.92
N LEU A 446 5.67 24.77 -23.26
CA LEU A 446 4.48 24.25 -22.62
C LEU A 446 4.02 25.14 -21.44
N PRO A 447 2.70 25.23 -21.20
CA PRO A 447 2.14 25.88 -20.00
C PRO A 447 2.83 25.38 -18.72
N ARG A 448 3.07 26.27 -17.76
CA ARG A 448 3.80 25.95 -16.50
C ARG A 448 3.25 24.68 -15.82
N LYS A 449 1.92 24.57 -15.74
CA LYS A 449 1.20 23.40 -15.20
C LYS A 449 1.60 22.04 -15.83
N LEU A 450 2.03 22.02 -17.09
CA LEU A 450 2.49 20.80 -17.77
C LEU A 450 4.01 20.61 -17.68
N ARG A 451 4.78 21.68 -17.51
CA ARG A 451 6.23 21.60 -17.29
C ARG A 451 6.57 21.08 -15.89
N ASP A 452 5.75 21.42 -14.90
CA ASP A 452 5.91 20.97 -13.51
C ASP A 452 5.68 19.45 -13.34
N GLN A 453 5.14 18.77 -14.37
CA GLN A 453 4.98 17.31 -14.45
C GLN A 453 6.21 16.59 -15.02
N GLU A 454 7.31 17.32 -15.27
CA GLU A 454 8.56 16.84 -15.87
C GLU A 454 8.39 15.93 -17.11
N PRO A 455 7.76 16.41 -18.21
CA PRO A 455 7.56 15.58 -19.39
C PRO A 455 8.89 15.11 -20.02
N TRP A 456 9.04 13.81 -20.11
CA TRP A 456 10.14 13.13 -20.80
C TRP A 456 10.04 13.19 -22.33
N ILE A 457 11.17 13.53 -22.97
CA ILE A 457 11.38 13.38 -24.41
C ILE A 457 11.67 11.91 -24.71
N ARG A 458 10.97 11.34 -25.70
CA ARG A 458 11.10 9.94 -26.13
C ARG A 458 11.37 9.86 -27.64
N PRO A 459 12.32 9.02 -28.09
CA PRO A 459 12.47 8.74 -29.52
C PRO A 459 11.28 7.91 -30.01
N ILE A 460 10.75 8.25 -31.18
CA ILE A 460 9.58 7.57 -31.77
C ILE A 460 9.90 6.12 -32.14
N GLU A 461 11.12 5.84 -32.60
CA GLU A 461 11.59 4.48 -32.92
C GLU A 461 11.35 3.48 -31.77
N ALA A 462 11.68 3.85 -30.53
CA ALA A 462 11.53 2.98 -29.35
C ALA A 462 10.05 2.66 -29.04
N LEU A 463 9.14 3.58 -29.36
CA LEU A 463 7.70 3.39 -29.18
C LEU A 463 7.10 2.57 -30.33
N GLN A 464 7.54 2.79 -31.57
CA GLN A 464 7.11 2.01 -32.73
C GLN A 464 7.55 0.54 -32.63
N GLN A 465 8.78 0.26 -32.19
CA GLN A 465 9.25 -1.12 -31.99
C GLN A 465 8.39 -1.89 -30.98
N ARG A 466 7.96 -1.23 -29.89
CA ARG A 466 7.05 -1.85 -28.89
C ARG A 466 5.66 -2.13 -29.45
N LEU A 467 5.13 -1.23 -30.28
CA LEU A 467 3.84 -1.43 -30.94
C LEU A 467 3.89 -2.54 -31.99
N VAL A 468 4.96 -2.61 -32.79
CA VAL A 468 5.17 -3.67 -33.78
C VAL A 468 5.34 -5.04 -33.12
N ASN A 469 6.13 -5.13 -32.04
CA ASN A 469 6.29 -6.38 -31.28
C ASN A 469 4.96 -6.85 -30.66
N LYS A 470 4.09 -5.94 -30.23
CA LYS A 470 2.73 -6.27 -29.77
C LYS A 470 1.83 -6.80 -30.89
N MET A 471 1.90 -6.20 -32.09
CA MET A 471 1.13 -6.70 -33.25
C MET A 471 1.59 -8.10 -33.69
N ASN A 472 2.90 -8.40 -33.57
CA ASN A 472 3.43 -9.71 -33.92
C ASN A 472 3.17 -10.78 -32.84
N ALA A 473 3.04 -10.39 -31.57
CA ALA A 473 2.80 -11.32 -30.44
C ALA A 473 1.31 -11.66 -30.21
N GLY A 474 0.37 -10.96 -30.85
CA GLY A 474 -1.07 -11.21 -30.75
C GLY A 474 -1.68 -11.97 -31.94
N GLY A 475 -0.83 -12.58 -32.79
CA GLY A 475 -1.23 -13.20 -34.06
C GLY A 475 -1.14 -14.73 -34.11
N GLU A 476 -0.96 -15.43 -32.99
CA GLU A 476 -1.06 -16.90 -32.90
C GLU A 476 -2.26 -17.34 -32.07
#